data_AF-A0A2A5WJK3-F1
#
_entry.id   AF-A0A2A5WJK3-F1
#
_cell.length_a   1.000
_cell.length_b   1.000
_cell.length_c   1.000
_cell.angle_alpha   90.00
_cell.angle_beta   90.00
_cell.angle_gamma   90.00
#
_symmetry.space_group_name_H-M   'P 1'
#
loop_
_entity.id
_entity.type
_entity.pdbx_description
1 polymer ?
#
loop_
_entity_poly.entity_id
_entity_poly.type
_entity_poly.pdbx_seq_one_letter_code
_entity_poly.pdbx_strand_id
1 'polypeptide(L)'
;MKWENIDEQVCSVARALSIVGERWTLLIIRDAFKGTRRFEGFHKNLGVTRHRLTERLNSLVESGVMTKVPYSRNPERFEYRLTRKGLGLYPVLMSLSQWGDQWLADENGPPMTYWHSRCAKECEPQLACNECGEALRPEEVSAKLGTELSHYVAHLKSHGLPIPSDAELPKRAGEYRKTRTR
;
A
#
# COMPACT_ATOMS: atom_id res chain seq x y z
N MET A 1 -3.83 19.17 -10.05
CA MET A 1 -4.51 17.99 -9.45
C MET A 1 -4.26 18.05 -7.96
N LYS A 2 -5.29 18.22 -7.11
CA LYS A 2 -5.10 18.22 -5.65
C LYS A 2 -4.98 16.76 -5.18
N TRP A 3 -3.97 16.48 -4.35
CA TRP A 3 -3.72 15.16 -3.77
C TRP A 3 -4.93 14.59 -3.01
N GLU A 4 -5.82 15.47 -2.54
CA GLU A 4 -7.03 15.16 -1.77
C GLU A 4 -8.06 14.26 -2.49
N ASN A 5 -7.95 14.09 -3.82
CA ASN A 5 -8.93 13.35 -4.62
C ASN A 5 -8.35 12.09 -5.30
N ILE A 6 -7.15 11.66 -4.90
CA ILE A 6 -6.45 10.54 -5.55
C ILE A 6 -7.16 9.20 -5.32
N ASP A 7 -7.86 9.05 -4.20
CA ASP A 7 -8.69 7.91 -3.83
C ASP A 7 -9.97 7.79 -4.67
N GLU A 8 -10.42 8.91 -5.24
CA GLU A 8 -11.62 8.97 -6.08
C GLU A 8 -11.38 8.46 -7.51
N GLN A 9 -10.12 8.28 -7.90
CA GLN A 9 -9.76 7.72 -9.20
C GLN A 9 -10.09 6.22 -9.26
N VAL A 10 -10.48 5.73 -10.44
CA VAL A 10 -10.58 4.29 -10.71
C VAL A 10 -9.21 3.71 -11.03
N CYS A 11 -8.30 3.82 -10.05
CA CYS A 11 -6.94 3.30 -10.12
C CYS A 11 -6.53 2.71 -8.75
N SER A 12 -6.21 1.43 -8.71
CA SER A 12 -5.85 0.74 -7.47
C SER A 12 -4.56 1.28 -6.84
N VAL A 13 -3.58 1.70 -7.66
CA VAL A 13 -2.34 2.32 -7.17
C VAL A 13 -2.66 3.67 -6.52
N ALA A 14 -3.47 4.51 -7.16
CA ALA A 14 -3.91 5.79 -6.62
C ALA A 14 -4.65 5.63 -5.28
N ARG A 15 -5.58 4.67 -5.20
CA ARG A 15 -6.30 4.30 -3.97
C ARG A 15 -5.38 3.75 -2.88
N ALA A 16 -4.32 3.02 -3.24
CA ALA A 16 -3.34 2.56 -2.26
C ALA A 16 -2.50 3.74 -1.73
N LEU A 17 -2.09 4.67 -2.60
CA LEU A 17 -1.29 5.84 -2.24
C LEU A 17 -2.03 6.81 -1.30
N SER A 18 -3.36 6.86 -1.31
CA SER A 18 -4.09 7.63 -0.29
C SER A 18 -3.92 7.09 1.13
N ILE A 19 -3.53 5.82 1.26
CA ILE A 19 -3.24 5.18 2.55
C ILE A 19 -1.74 5.20 2.85
N VAL A 20 -0.92 4.72 1.91
CA VAL A 20 0.52 4.48 2.15
C VAL A 20 1.46 5.52 1.56
N GLY A 21 0.95 6.50 0.83
CA GLY A 21 1.76 7.53 0.15
C GLY A 21 2.37 8.57 1.07
N GLU A 22 2.00 8.60 2.35
CA GLU A 22 2.66 9.45 3.34
C GLU A 22 3.96 8.80 3.82
N ARG A 23 5.06 9.57 3.81
CA ARG A 23 6.44 9.15 4.02
C ARG A 23 6.67 8.22 5.22
N TRP A 24 5.99 8.46 6.34
CA TRP A 24 6.19 7.70 7.57
C TRP A 24 5.39 6.41 7.61
N THR A 25 4.37 6.27 6.77
CA THR A 25 3.42 5.16 6.84
C THR A 25 4.13 3.81 6.64
N LEU A 26 4.90 3.65 5.56
CA LEU A 26 5.62 2.40 5.32
C LEU A 26 6.73 2.14 6.34
N LEU A 27 7.28 3.18 6.97
CA LEU A 27 8.26 3.02 8.07
C LEU A 27 7.60 2.52 9.36
N ILE A 28 6.40 3.00 9.68
CA ILE A 28 5.59 2.46 10.79
C ILE A 28 5.25 1.00 10.53
N ILE A 29 4.83 0.67 9.30
CA ILE A 29 4.51 -0.71 8.91
C ILE A 29 5.74 -1.62 8.99
N ARG A 30 6.91 -1.17 8.53
CA ARG A 30 8.19 -1.87 8.67
C ARG A 30 8.49 -2.21 10.13
N ASP A 31 8.37 -1.23 11.01
CA ASP A 31 8.64 -1.42 12.43
C ASP A 31 7.62 -2.36 13.09
N ALA A 32 6.37 -2.35 12.62
CA ALA A 32 5.34 -3.27 13.07
C ALA A 32 5.62 -4.72 12.67
N PHE A 33 6.13 -4.96 11.46
CA PHE A 33 6.62 -6.28 11.04
C PHE A 33 7.82 -6.75 11.87
N LYS A 34 8.66 -5.82 12.34
CA LYS A 34 9.75 -6.09 13.29
C LYS A 34 9.26 -6.30 14.74
N GLY A 35 7.95 -6.27 14.99
CA GLY A 35 7.35 -6.54 16.30
C GLY A 35 7.10 -5.29 17.16
N THR A 36 7.33 -4.08 16.65
CA THR A 36 6.98 -2.85 17.36
C THR A 36 5.46 -2.71 17.41
N ARG A 37 4.89 -2.59 18.61
CA ARG A 37 3.43 -2.47 18.79
C ARG A 37 3.01 -1.27 19.62
N ARG A 38 3.92 -0.61 20.32
CA ARG A 38 3.60 0.48 21.25
C ARG A 38 4.04 1.82 20.68
N PHE A 39 3.28 2.87 21.01
CA PHE A 39 3.55 4.24 20.55
C PHE A 39 4.98 4.69 20.82
N GLU A 40 5.46 4.54 22.06
CA GLU A 40 6.83 4.93 22.43
C GLU A 40 7.90 4.13 21.67
N GLY A 41 7.61 2.89 21.27
CA GLY A 41 8.50 2.08 20.44
C GLY A 41 8.64 2.68 19.04
N PHE A 42 7.51 2.99 18.39
CA PHE A 42 7.52 3.66 17.08
C PHE A 42 8.19 5.03 17.16
N HIS A 43 7.88 5.82 18.18
CA HIS A 43 8.47 7.14 18.38
C HIS A 43 9.99 7.07 18.54
N LYS A 44 10.48 6.14 19.38
CA LYS A 44 11.91 5.92 19.59
C LYS A 44 12.62 5.51 18.30
N ASN A 45 12.03 4.62 17.51
CA ASN A 45 12.68 4.09 16.31
C ASN A 45 12.68 5.07 15.13
N LEU A 46 11.61 5.87 14.99
CA LEU A 46 11.39 6.71 13.81
C LEU A 46 11.86 8.16 14.01
N GLY A 47 11.96 8.65 15.24
CA GLY A 47 12.34 10.03 15.54
C GLY A 47 11.36 11.10 15.01
N VAL A 48 10.19 10.68 14.55
CA VAL A 48 9.13 11.58 14.06
C VAL A 48 8.44 12.26 15.24
N THR A 49 7.89 13.46 15.03
CA THR A 49 7.15 14.16 16.09
C THR A 49 5.97 13.34 16.59
N ARG A 50 5.68 13.43 17.90
CA ARG A 50 4.53 12.73 18.52
C ARG A 50 3.21 13.05 17.82
N HIS A 51 3.00 14.31 17.43
CA HIS A 51 1.79 14.72 16.72
C HIS A 51 1.63 13.99 15.39
N ARG A 52 2.69 13.96 14.56
CA ARG A 52 2.66 13.27 13.27
C ARG A 52 2.50 11.75 13.45
N LEU A 53 3.16 11.15 14.44
CA LEU A 53 3.00 9.73 14.72
C LEU A 53 1.56 9.38 15.12
N THR A 54 0.95 10.18 15.99
CA THR A 54 -0.46 10.01 16.39
C THR A 54 -1.38 10.10 15.17
N GLU A 55 -1.20 11.12 14.33
CA GLU A 55 -1.98 11.29 13.10
C GLU A 55 -1.88 10.06 12.17
N ARG A 56 -0.66 9.55 11.96
CA ARG A 56 -0.44 8.39 11.08
C ARG A 56 -0.98 7.09 11.67
N LEU A 57 -0.80 6.85 12.96
CA LEU A 57 -1.36 5.67 13.62
C LEU A 57 -2.90 5.70 13.62
N ASN A 58 -3.51 6.87 13.85
CA ASN A 58 -4.97 7.01 13.76
C ASN A 58 -5.46 6.73 12.33
N SER A 59 -4.82 7.32 11.31
CA SER A 59 -5.16 7.08 9.90
C SER A 59 -5.01 5.60 9.49
N LEU A 60 -3.99 4.90 10.00
CA LEU A 60 -3.80 3.47 9.80
C LEU A 60 -4.90 2.62 10.49
N VAL A 61 -5.40 3.06 11.65
CA VAL A 61 -6.51 2.41 12.33
C VAL A 61 -7.83 2.66 11.61
N GLU A 62 -8.12 3.91 11.23
CA GLU A 62 -9.32 4.31 10.48
C GLU A 62 -9.42 3.58 9.13
N SER A 63 -8.30 3.45 8.43
CA SER A 63 -8.23 2.71 7.17
C SER A 63 -8.25 1.17 7.34
N GLY A 64 -8.28 0.67 8.59
CA GLY A 64 -8.32 -0.75 8.92
C GLY A 64 -7.02 -1.49 8.61
N VAL A 65 -5.91 -0.79 8.38
CA VAL A 65 -4.57 -1.38 8.21
C VAL A 65 -4.01 -1.86 9.54
N MET A 66 -4.27 -1.11 10.60
CA MET A 66 -3.97 -1.46 11.99
C MET A 66 -5.24 -1.51 12.82
N THR A 67 -5.15 -2.15 13.99
CA THR A 67 -6.16 -2.10 15.03
C THR A 67 -5.52 -1.73 16.36
N LYS A 68 -6.27 -1.00 17.20
CA LYS A 68 -5.85 -0.57 18.53
C LYS A 68 -6.41 -1.54 19.56
N VAL A 69 -5.53 -2.27 20.24
CA VAL A 69 -5.91 -3.33 21.19
C VAL A 69 -5.47 -2.94 22.60
N PRO A 70 -6.36 -2.96 23.61
CA PRO A 70 -5.97 -2.72 24.99
C PRO A 70 -5.11 -3.88 25.50
N TYR A 71 -3.99 -3.58 26.15
CA TYR A 71 -3.12 -4.58 26.79
C TYR A 71 -3.00 -4.38 28.31
N SER A 72 -3.47 -3.26 28.83
CA SER A 72 -3.57 -2.96 30.26
C SER A 72 -4.86 -2.19 30.49
N ARG A 73 -5.56 -2.48 31.59
CA ARG A 73 -6.80 -1.78 31.97
C ARG A 73 -6.61 -0.76 33.09
N ASN A 74 -5.52 -0.83 33.85
CA ASN A 74 -5.20 0.09 34.95
C ASN A 74 -3.69 0.39 35.02
N PRO A 75 -3.18 1.51 34.45
CA PRO A 75 -3.91 2.44 33.59
C PRO A 75 -4.26 1.79 32.25
N GLU A 76 -5.24 2.34 31.55
CA GLU A 76 -5.60 1.89 30.20
C GLU A 76 -4.43 2.15 29.24
N ARG A 77 -3.93 1.09 28.59
CA ARG A 77 -2.85 1.19 27.60
C ARG A 77 -3.19 0.37 26.38
N PHE A 78 -2.76 0.87 25.23
CA PHE A 78 -3.04 0.28 23.94
C PHE A 78 -1.78 -0.04 23.16
N GLU A 79 -1.91 -1.05 22.32
CA GLU A 79 -0.94 -1.37 21.30
C GLU A 79 -1.60 -1.44 19.92
N TYR A 80 -0.81 -1.23 18.89
CA TYR A 80 -1.21 -1.24 17.50
C TYR A 80 -0.78 -2.57 16.88
N ARG A 81 -1.73 -3.29 16.29
CA ARG A 81 -1.49 -4.56 15.62
C ARG A 81 -1.88 -4.46 14.15
N LEU A 82 -1.07 -5.04 13.27
CA LEU A 82 -1.44 -5.18 11.86
C LEU A 82 -2.68 -6.06 11.73
N THR A 83 -3.64 -5.63 10.92
CA THR A 83 -4.77 -6.46 10.50
C THR A 83 -4.37 -7.33 9.31
N ARG A 84 -5.29 -8.15 8.79
CA ARG A 84 -5.08 -8.85 7.50
C ARG A 84 -4.75 -7.89 6.36
N LYS A 85 -5.39 -6.70 6.33
CA LYS A 85 -5.10 -5.65 5.35
C LYS A 85 -3.67 -5.12 5.51
N GLY A 86 -3.22 -4.89 6.75
CA GLY A 86 -1.85 -4.44 7.00
C GLY A 86 -0.78 -5.49 6.74
N LEU A 87 -1.05 -6.77 7.04
CA LEU A 87 -0.15 -7.86 6.67
C LEU A 87 0.02 -7.98 5.15
N GLY A 88 -1.00 -7.64 4.38
CA GLY A 88 -0.95 -7.58 2.91
C GLY A 88 0.04 -6.55 2.34
N LEU A 89 0.58 -5.64 3.15
CA LEU A 89 1.63 -4.69 2.74
C LEU A 89 3.03 -5.29 2.75
N TYR A 90 3.22 -6.51 3.26
CA TYR A 90 4.55 -7.12 3.33
C TYR A 90 5.25 -7.23 1.97
N PRO A 91 4.61 -7.70 0.88
CA PRO A 91 5.26 -7.76 -0.44
C PRO A 91 5.69 -6.38 -0.95
N VAL A 92 4.88 -5.34 -0.71
CA VAL A 92 5.21 -3.95 -1.08
C VAL A 92 6.46 -3.49 -0.36
N LEU A 93 6.57 -3.79 0.94
CA LEU A 93 7.75 -3.43 1.74
C LEU A 93 9.00 -4.16 1.24
N MET A 94 8.90 -5.45 0.89
CA MET A 94 10.03 -6.22 0.41
C MET A 94 10.51 -5.73 -0.95
N SER A 95 9.62 -5.53 -1.91
CA SER A 95 9.99 -4.97 -3.21
C SER A 95 10.58 -3.56 -3.09
N LEU A 96 10.07 -2.72 -2.18
CA LEU A 96 10.64 -1.41 -1.93
C LEU A 96 12.04 -1.49 -1.28
N SER A 97 12.26 -2.45 -0.37
CA SER A 97 13.59 -2.73 0.20
C SER A 97 14.57 -3.11 -0.89
N GLN A 98 14.24 -4.10 -1.72
CA GLN A 98 15.10 -4.56 -2.81
C GLN A 98 15.45 -3.41 -3.78
N TRP A 99 14.48 -2.57 -4.12
CA TRP A 99 14.75 -1.39 -4.94
C TRP A 99 15.71 -0.41 -4.24
N GLY A 100 15.52 -0.14 -2.95
CA GLY A 100 16.44 0.70 -2.17
C GLY A 100 17.85 0.11 -2.10
N ASP A 101 17.95 -1.20 -1.88
CA ASP A 101 19.21 -1.94 -1.80
C ASP A 101 19.96 -1.89 -3.14
N GLN A 102 19.25 -2.00 -4.27
CA GLN A 102 19.85 -1.97 -5.60
C GLN A 102 20.34 -0.58 -6.03
N TRP A 103 19.61 0.49 -5.66
CA TRP A 103 19.81 1.81 -6.25
C TRP A 103 20.34 2.87 -5.28
N LEU A 104 20.18 2.66 -3.96
CA LEU A 104 20.52 3.64 -2.93
C LEU A 104 21.55 3.13 -1.92
N ALA A 105 21.96 1.85 -1.98
CA ALA A 105 23.08 1.36 -1.19
C ALA A 105 24.37 2.11 -1.59
N ASP A 106 25.18 2.46 -0.59
CA ASP A 106 26.48 3.06 -0.79
C ASP A 106 27.58 1.97 -0.83
N GLU A 107 28.84 2.38 -0.72
CA GLU A 107 29.99 1.47 -0.69
C GLU A 107 29.95 0.43 0.43
N ASN A 108 29.10 0.61 1.45
CA ASN A 108 28.90 -0.35 2.53
C ASN A 108 27.88 -1.45 2.19
N GLY A 109 27.21 -1.36 1.04
CA GLY A 109 26.19 -2.32 0.60
C GLY A 109 24.82 -2.13 1.29
N PRO A 110 23.90 -3.09 1.10
CA PRO A 110 22.55 -2.98 1.64
C PRO A 110 22.54 -3.03 3.18
N PRO A 111 21.73 -2.19 3.85
CA PRO A 111 21.68 -2.14 5.31
C PRO A 111 21.09 -3.40 5.94
N MET A 112 20.35 -4.21 5.17
CA MET A 112 19.72 -5.45 5.61
C MET A 112 19.73 -6.46 4.46
N THR A 113 20.07 -7.71 4.77
CA THR A 113 19.81 -8.86 3.89
C THR A 113 18.74 -9.75 4.50
N TYR A 114 18.04 -10.53 3.67
CA TYR A 114 16.89 -11.34 4.11
C TYR A 114 17.17 -12.83 3.92
N TRP A 115 16.73 -13.64 4.88
CA TRP A 115 16.89 -15.10 4.87
C TRP A 115 15.54 -15.80 4.86
N HIS A 116 15.35 -16.73 3.92
CA HIS A 116 14.18 -17.57 3.94
C HIS A 116 14.38 -18.72 4.93
N SER A 117 13.75 -18.61 6.11
CA SER A 117 13.95 -19.54 7.23
C SER A 117 13.70 -21.01 6.88
N ARG A 118 12.83 -21.30 5.90
CA ARG A 118 12.53 -22.69 5.52
C ARG A 118 13.67 -23.37 4.76
N CYS A 119 14.41 -22.63 3.93
CA CYS A 119 15.54 -23.20 3.17
C CYS A 119 16.92 -22.72 3.65
N ALA A 120 16.95 -21.83 4.64
CA ALA A 120 18.17 -21.24 5.21
C ALA A 120 19.10 -20.58 4.18
N LYS A 121 18.52 -20.04 3.10
CA LYS A 121 19.24 -19.27 2.08
C LYS A 121 18.88 -17.80 2.16
N GLU A 122 19.83 -16.96 1.77
CA GLU A 122 19.57 -15.57 1.42
C GLU A 122 18.50 -15.53 0.33
N CYS A 123 17.57 -14.57 0.44
CA CYS A 123 16.43 -14.47 -0.45
C CYS A 123 16.11 -13.02 -0.79
N GLU A 124 15.61 -12.84 -2.01
CA GLU A 124 15.05 -11.59 -2.50
C GLU A 124 13.59 -11.83 -2.90
N PRO A 125 12.73 -10.81 -2.79
CA PRO A 125 11.37 -10.91 -3.30
C PRO A 125 11.39 -11.08 -4.83
N GLN A 126 10.55 -11.98 -5.34
CA GLN A 126 10.33 -12.15 -6.78
C GLN A 126 8.86 -11.92 -7.11
N LEU A 127 8.61 -11.13 -8.17
CA LEU A 127 7.29 -10.96 -8.73
C LEU A 127 7.09 -11.97 -9.86
N ALA A 128 6.16 -12.90 -9.68
CA ALA A 128 5.92 -14.00 -10.60
C ALA A 128 4.44 -14.14 -10.97
N CYS A 129 4.19 -14.70 -12.16
CA CYS A 129 2.86 -15.05 -12.63
C CYS A 129 2.29 -16.18 -11.76
N ASN A 130 1.05 -16.02 -11.31
CA ASN A 130 0.41 -17.00 -10.43
C ASN A 130 0.02 -18.31 -11.13
N GLU A 131 0.03 -18.35 -12.47
CA GLU A 131 -0.34 -19.53 -13.27
C GLU A 131 0.89 -20.36 -13.66
N CYS A 132 1.93 -19.72 -14.22
CA CYS A 132 3.12 -20.43 -14.71
C CYS A 132 4.34 -20.33 -13.79
N GLY A 133 4.36 -19.39 -12.84
CA GLY A 133 5.49 -19.17 -11.93
C GLY A 133 6.65 -18.36 -12.51
N GLU A 134 6.62 -18.00 -13.79
CA GLU A 134 7.64 -17.16 -14.44
C GLU A 134 7.59 -15.71 -13.96
N ALA A 135 8.70 -15.00 -14.06
CA ALA A 135 8.80 -13.60 -13.66
C ALA A 135 7.83 -12.70 -14.43
N LEU A 136 7.13 -11.79 -13.75
CA LEU A 136 6.30 -10.78 -14.41
C LEU A 136 7.16 -9.61 -14.89
N ARG A 137 7.42 -9.58 -16.21
CA ARG A 137 8.18 -8.50 -16.85
C ARG A 137 7.27 -7.41 -17.40
N PRO A 138 7.60 -6.12 -17.27
CA PRO A 138 6.77 -5.03 -17.77
C PRO A 138 6.39 -5.15 -19.25
N GLU A 139 7.31 -5.61 -20.09
CA GLU A 139 7.13 -5.82 -21.53
C GLU A 139 6.22 -7.02 -21.88
N GLU A 140 6.03 -7.96 -20.95
CA GLU A 140 5.21 -9.16 -21.11
C GLU A 140 3.83 -9.02 -20.41
N VAL A 141 3.59 -7.91 -19.70
CA VAL A 141 2.35 -7.67 -18.94
C VAL A 141 1.56 -6.53 -19.57
N SER A 142 0.35 -6.83 -20.04
CA SER A 142 -0.60 -5.83 -20.53
C SER A 142 -1.79 -5.67 -19.60
N ALA A 143 -2.25 -4.44 -19.41
CA ALA A 143 -3.45 -4.15 -18.64
C ALA A 143 -4.70 -4.40 -19.50
N LYS A 144 -5.70 -5.06 -18.93
CA LYS A 144 -7.06 -5.14 -19.46
C LYS A 144 -8.02 -4.45 -18.50
N LEU A 145 -9.14 -3.94 -19.02
CA LEU A 145 -10.15 -3.30 -18.20
C LEU A 145 -10.74 -4.31 -17.20
N GLY A 146 -10.58 -4.02 -15.91
CA GLY A 146 -11.29 -4.73 -14.86
C GLY A 146 -12.78 -4.41 -14.85
N THR A 147 -13.54 -5.04 -13.95
CA THR A 147 -15.00 -4.94 -13.87
C THR A 147 -15.51 -3.49 -13.80
N GLU A 148 -14.90 -2.66 -12.94
CA GLU A 148 -15.34 -1.26 -12.73
C GLU A 148 -15.26 -0.43 -14.02
N LEU A 149 -14.12 -0.47 -14.72
CA LEU A 149 -13.93 0.25 -15.98
C LEU A 149 -14.74 -0.37 -17.13
N SER A 150 -14.84 -1.70 -17.18
CA SER A 150 -15.64 -2.39 -18.19
C SER A 150 -17.12 -2.02 -18.11
N HIS A 151 -17.68 -1.93 -16.90
CA HIS A 151 -19.06 -1.47 -16.70
C HIS A 151 -19.27 -0.01 -17.13
N TYR A 152 -18.31 0.86 -16.81
CA TYR A 152 -18.38 2.26 -17.24
C TYR A 152 -18.33 2.39 -18.77
N VAL A 153 -17.42 1.67 -19.43
CA VAL A 153 -17.34 1.65 -20.90
C VAL A 153 -18.61 1.09 -21.52
N ALA A 154 -19.20 0.02 -20.94
CA ALA A 154 -20.46 -0.52 -21.40
C ALA A 154 -21.62 0.50 -21.27
N HIS A 155 -21.67 1.24 -20.17
CA HIS A 155 -22.63 2.32 -19.97
C HIS A 155 -22.48 3.43 -21.02
N LEU A 156 -21.26 3.89 -21.32
CA LEU A 156 -21.02 4.89 -22.36
C LEU A 156 -21.52 4.40 -23.73
N LYS A 157 -21.18 3.15 -24.08
CA LYS A 157 -21.62 2.53 -25.34
C LYS A 157 -23.13 2.45 -25.45
N SER A 158 -23.83 2.04 -24.38
CA SER A 158 -25.30 1.91 -24.41
C SER A 158 -26.03 3.24 -24.54
N HIS A 159 -25.36 4.36 -24.26
CA HIS A 159 -25.90 5.72 -24.37
C HIS A 159 -25.35 6.50 -25.57
N GLY A 160 -24.58 5.84 -26.46
CA GLY A 160 -23.98 6.49 -27.63
C GLY A 160 -22.94 7.56 -27.28
N LEU A 161 -22.35 7.50 -26.07
CA LEU A 161 -21.36 8.46 -25.60
C LEU A 161 -19.94 8.06 -26.05
N PRO A 162 -19.06 9.04 -26.35
CA PRO A 162 -17.69 8.76 -26.74
C PRO A 162 -16.90 8.11 -25.60
N ILE A 163 -16.10 7.11 -25.94
CA ILE A 163 -15.19 6.45 -24.99
C ILE A 163 -13.95 7.35 -24.83
N PRO A 164 -13.60 7.76 -23.60
CA PRO A 164 -12.37 8.54 -23.34
C PRO A 164 -11.11 7.76 -23.71
N SER A 165 -9.99 8.47 -23.84
CA SER A 165 -8.68 7.84 -23.95
C SER A 165 -8.34 7.03 -22.69
N ASP A 166 -7.42 6.08 -22.79
CA ASP A 166 -6.98 5.26 -21.65
C ASP A 166 -6.46 6.11 -20.49
N ALA A 167 -5.84 7.25 -20.77
CA ALA A 167 -5.35 8.18 -19.76
C ALA A 167 -6.48 8.90 -19.00
N GLU A 168 -7.60 9.20 -19.68
CA GLU A 168 -8.74 9.91 -19.09
C GLU A 168 -9.78 8.97 -18.46
N LEU A 169 -9.82 7.71 -18.92
CA LEU A 169 -10.85 6.75 -18.56
C LEU A 169 -10.98 6.54 -17.04
N PRO A 170 -9.89 6.35 -16.25
CA PRO A 170 -9.98 6.19 -14.80
C PRO A 170 -10.59 7.38 -14.07
N LYS A 171 -10.30 8.60 -14.55
CA LYS A 171 -10.80 9.84 -13.96
C LYS A 171 -12.30 9.98 -14.22
N ARG A 172 -12.73 9.84 -15.48
CA ARG A 172 -14.15 9.97 -15.84
C ARG A 172 -15.02 8.88 -15.22
N ALA A 173 -14.48 7.65 -15.12
CA ALA A 173 -15.14 6.57 -14.41
C ALA A 173 -15.36 6.91 -12.92
N GLY A 174 -14.39 7.58 -12.28
CA GLY A 174 -14.51 8.04 -10.89
C GLY A 174 -15.60 9.09 -10.72
N GLU A 175 -15.68 10.07 -11.64
CA GLU A 175 -16.74 11.09 -11.67
C GLU A 175 -18.13 10.46 -11.84
N TYR A 176 -18.27 9.51 -12.78
CA TYR A 176 -19.51 8.75 -13.00
C TYR A 176 -19.93 7.92 -11.78
N ARG A 177 -18.97 7.31 -11.07
CA ARG A 177 -19.29 6.54 -9.86
C ARG A 177 -19.95 7.41 -8.81
N LYS A 178 -19.45 8.64 -8.59
CA LYS A 178 -20.00 9.56 -7.58
C LYS A 178 -21.44 9.95 -7.86
N THR A 179 -21.83 10.10 -9.12
CA THR A 179 -23.22 10.44 -9.49
C THR A 179 -24.19 9.28 -9.27
N ARG A 180 -23.71 8.03 -9.19
CA ARG A 180 -24.54 6.84 -8.87
C ARG A 180 -24.66 6.52 -7.39
N THR A 181 -23.71 6.98 -6.57
CA THR A 181 -23.70 6.74 -5.11
C THR A 181 -24.30 7.89 -4.29
N ARG A 182 -24.80 8.93 -4.95
CA ARG A 182 -25.63 10.00 -4.35
C ARG A 182 -27.08 9.77 -4.72
#